data_AF-A0A090DPX1-F1
#
_entry.id   AF-A0A090DPX1-F1
#
_cell.length_a   1.000
_cell.length_b   1.000
_cell.length_c   1.000
_cell.angle_alpha   90.00
_cell.angle_beta   90.00
_cell.angle_gamma   90.00
#
_symmetry.space_group_name_H-M   'P 1'
#
loop_
_entity.id
_entity.type
_entity.pdbx_description
1 polymer ?
#
loop_
_entity_poly.entity_id
_entity_poly.type
_entity_poly.pdbx_seq_one_letter_code
_entity_poly.pdbx_strand_id
1 'polypeptide(L)'
;MRERSDNRDGFGAAVLLLCACLGVAPAMAQEMTTSIVDIHQGSWLSDRARGLGAGGYELQDGSWVSFNRWYHSNWVDMHVDFLTQLTENSGILWGFGTGEQAEKYRIAPSLKLGFLTQTHPSLNSTLSLSVTSTFGGNLTEKPCVADYGDLGTYSVNCRLAAGETAPEETLKYLVNATPERLRLWLNYRVTF
;
A
#
# COMPACT_ATOMS: atom_id res chain seq x y z
N MET A 1 69.49 -46.15 -44.65
CA MET A 1 69.50 -46.94 -43.38
C MET A 1 68.15 -46.73 -42.72
N ARG A 2 67.31 -47.78 -42.60
CA ARG A 2 66.85 -48.37 -41.32
C ARG A 2 66.40 -47.29 -40.31
N GLU A 3 65.17 -47.24 -39.81
CA GLU A 3 64.35 -48.34 -39.27
C GLU A 3 62.87 -47.96 -39.11
N ARG A 4 62.07 -48.97 -38.75
CA ARG A 4 60.60 -49.05 -38.70
C ARG A 4 60.13 -49.01 -37.23
N SER A 5 58.80 -48.95 -37.03
CA SER A 5 58.02 -49.26 -35.80
C SER A 5 57.88 -48.12 -34.77
N ASP A 6 56.76 -47.90 -34.07
CA ASP A 6 55.51 -48.66 -33.98
C ASP A 6 54.40 -47.81 -33.33
N ASN A 7 53.15 -48.19 -33.64
CA ASN A 7 51.87 -48.12 -32.92
C ASN A 7 51.59 -47.15 -31.75
N ARG A 8 50.42 -46.48 -31.85
CA ARG A 8 49.33 -46.66 -30.87
C ARG A 8 47.96 -46.29 -31.45
N ASP A 9 47.07 -47.29 -31.43
CA ASP A 9 45.62 -47.21 -31.62
C ASP A 9 44.94 -46.26 -30.62
N GLY A 10 43.73 -45.79 -30.98
CA GLY A 10 42.82 -45.19 -30.01
C GLY A 10 41.58 -44.51 -30.60
N PHE A 11 40.61 -45.32 -31.01
CA PHE A 11 39.15 -45.07 -31.04
C PHE A 11 38.64 -43.74 -30.43
N GLY A 12 37.71 -43.06 -31.12
CA GLY A 12 36.87 -42.06 -30.45
C GLY A 12 35.94 -41.23 -31.33
N ALA A 13 34.82 -41.82 -31.74
CA ALA A 13 33.51 -41.18 -31.94
C ALA A 13 33.36 -40.03 -32.98
N ALA A 14 32.72 -40.39 -34.08
CA ALA A 14 31.81 -39.55 -34.86
C ALA A 14 30.66 -38.98 -33.99
N VAL A 15 29.78 -38.15 -34.61
CA VAL A 15 28.47 -37.62 -34.12
C VAL A 15 28.63 -36.18 -33.56
N LEU A 16 28.04 -35.07 -34.03
CA LEU A 16 26.83 -34.76 -34.82
C LEU A 16 26.95 -33.35 -35.44
N LEU A 17 26.62 -33.23 -36.73
CA LEU A 17 26.15 -32.00 -37.35
C LEU A 17 24.65 -32.17 -37.57
N LEU A 18 23.83 -31.53 -36.74
CA LEU A 18 22.39 -31.44 -36.96
C LEU A 18 21.90 -30.06 -36.52
N CYS A 19 21.62 -29.23 -37.53
CA CYS A 19 20.74 -28.08 -37.40
C CYS A 19 19.36 -28.58 -36.96
N ALA A 20 18.87 -28.08 -35.82
CA ALA A 20 17.46 -28.06 -35.52
C ALA A 20 17.09 -26.63 -35.13
N CYS A 21 16.21 -26.05 -35.94
CA CYS A 21 15.64 -24.73 -35.80
C CYS A 21 15.16 -24.51 -34.36
N LEU A 22 15.90 -23.70 -33.59
CA LEU A 22 15.35 -23.04 -32.43
C LEU A 22 14.30 -22.07 -32.95
N GLY A 23 13.04 -22.51 -32.92
CA GLY A 23 11.90 -21.65 -33.12
C GLY A 23 12.01 -20.49 -32.13
N VAL A 24 12.36 -19.32 -32.65
CA VAL A 24 12.08 -18.06 -31.97
C VAL A 24 10.55 -18.02 -31.90
N ALA A 25 9.99 -18.39 -30.75
CA ALA A 25 8.61 -18.04 -30.47
C ALA A 25 8.51 -16.54 -30.72
N PRO A 26 7.55 -16.04 -31.52
CA PRO A 26 7.31 -14.62 -31.53
C PRO A 26 6.96 -14.29 -30.08
N ALA A 27 7.77 -13.43 -29.45
CA ALA A 27 7.30 -12.73 -28.28
C ALA A 27 6.08 -11.95 -28.77
N MET A 28 4.88 -12.53 -28.57
CA MET A 28 3.63 -11.82 -28.74
C MET A 28 3.76 -10.59 -27.86
N ALA A 29 3.96 -9.43 -28.47
CA ALA A 29 3.83 -8.16 -27.77
C ALA A 29 2.34 -8.07 -27.39
N GLN A 30 1.99 -8.64 -26.23
CA GLN A 30 0.67 -8.41 -25.65
C GLN A 30 0.62 -6.93 -25.30
N GLU A 31 -0.23 -6.20 -26.02
CA GLU A 31 -0.53 -4.81 -25.72
C GLU A 31 -1.23 -4.76 -24.35
N MET A 32 -0.46 -4.54 -23.29
CA MET A 32 -1.01 -4.41 -21.94
C MET A 32 -1.73 -3.08 -21.84
N THR A 33 -3.05 -3.13 -21.77
CA THR A 33 -3.87 -1.95 -21.54
C THR A 33 -3.91 -1.65 -20.03
N THR A 34 -3.63 -0.40 -19.66
CA THR A 34 -3.78 0.06 -18.28
C THR A 34 -4.87 1.11 -18.23
N SER A 35 -5.83 0.92 -17.33
CA SER A 35 -6.97 1.81 -17.12
C SER A 35 -7.06 2.24 -15.66
N ILE A 36 -7.60 3.43 -15.43
CA ILE A 36 -7.97 3.87 -14.08
C ILE A 36 -9.30 3.21 -13.73
N VAL A 37 -9.37 2.57 -12.56
CA VAL A 37 -10.58 1.88 -12.07
C VAL A 37 -11.25 2.60 -10.91
N ASP A 38 -10.51 3.41 -10.16
CA ASP A 38 -11.07 4.19 -9.06
C ASP A 38 -10.20 5.42 -8.75
N ILE A 39 -10.87 6.50 -8.34
CA ILE A 39 -10.24 7.69 -7.76
C ILE A 39 -11.11 8.14 -6.60
N HIS A 40 -10.55 8.19 -5.41
CA HIS A 40 -11.25 8.69 -4.24
C HIS A 40 -10.33 9.50 -3.33
N GLN A 41 -10.95 10.39 -2.55
CA GLN A 41 -10.27 11.20 -1.55
C GLN A 41 -10.77 10.82 -0.17
N GLY A 42 -9.83 10.72 0.77
CA GLY A 42 -10.03 10.28 2.13
C GLY A 42 -10.03 8.76 2.25
N SER A 43 -9.86 8.33 3.48
CA SER A 43 -10.06 6.95 3.91
C SER A 43 -10.70 6.96 5.30
N TRP A 44 -11.06 5.79 5.81
CA TRP A 44 -11.52 5.67 7.20
C TRP A 44 -10.45 6.16 8.21
N LEU A 45 -9.15 6.14 7.83
CA LEU A 45 -8.07 6.71 8.63
C LEU A 45 -8.09 8.24 8.59
N SER A 46 -8.37 8.86 7.44
CA SER A 46 -8.60 10.30 7.34
C SER A 46 -9.80 10.73 8.19
N ASP A 47 -10.89 9.94 8.19
CA ASP A 47 -12.05 10.20 9.04
C ASP A 47 -11.71 10.08 10.52
N ARG A 48 -10.92 9.05 10.89
CA ARG A 48 -10.41 8.87 12.24
C ARG A 48 -9.54 10.06 12.67
N ALA A 49 -8.63 10.52 11.81
CA ALA A 49 -7.75 11.64 12.09
C ALA A 49 -8.53 12.95 12.26
N ARG A 50 -9.52 13.21 11.39
CA ARG A 50 -10.43 14.36 11.51
C ARG A 50 -11.20 14.34 12.83
N GLY A 51 -11.62 13.15 13.27
CA GLY A 51 -12.27 12.96 14.57
C GLY A 51 -11.42 13.38 15.77
N LEU A 52 -10.09 13.33 15.68
CA LEU A 52 -9.19 13.79 16.74
C LEU A 52 -9.21 15.33 16.92
N GLY A 53 -9.62 16.07 15.88
CA GLY A 53 -9.79 17.51 15.91
C GLY A 53 -11.03 17.99 16.65
N ALA A 54 -11.94 17.09 17.06
CA ALA A 54 -13.13 17.46 17.79
C ALA A 54 -12.78 17.83 19.24
N GLY A 55 -13.18 19.03 19.66
CA GLY A 55 -13.02 19.52 21.03
C GLY A 55 -11.86 20.51 21.21
N GLY A 56 -11.42 20.61 22.46
CA GLY A 56 -10.45 21.59 22.93
C GLY A 56 -10.45 21.66 24.45
N TYR A 57 -9.61 22.53 25.01
CA TYR A 57 -9.63 22.88 26.43
C TYR A 57 -9.33 24.36 26.62
N GLU A 58 -9.67 24.86 27.80
CA GLU A 58 -9.37 26.22 28.25
C GLU A 58 -8.04 26.23 29.02
N LEU A 59 -7.20 27.23 28.75
CA LEU A 59 -5.96 27.47 29.47
C LEU A 59 -6.21 28.29 30.74
N GLN A 60 -5.21 28.34 31.63
CA GLN A 60 -5.29 29.09 32.90
C GLN A 60 -5.51 30.60 32.70
N ASP A 61 -5.17 31.13 31.52
CA ASP A 61 -5.40 32.54 31.14
C ASP A 61 -6.80 32.79 30.54
N GLY A 62 -7.66 31.77 30.49
CA GLY A 62 -9.01 31.83 29.91
C GLY A 62 -9.05 31.69 28.39
N SER A 63 -7.91 31.45 27.74
CA SER A 63 -7.89 31.25 26.29
C SER A 63 -8.31 29.83 25.90
N TRP A 64 -9.14 29.72 24.87
CA TRP A 64 -9.59 28.43 24.35
C TRP A 64 -8.63 27.88 23.29
N VAL A 65 -8.20 26.63 23.47
CA VAL A 65 -7.37 25.90 22.51
C VAL A 65 -8.20 24.82 21.84
N SER A 66 -8.57 25.05 20.58
CA SER A 66 -9.27 24.04 19.78
C SER A 66 -8.30 23.04 19.16
N PHE A 67 -8.62 21.75 19.27
CA PHE A 67 -7.85 20.67 18.64
C PHE A 67 -7.92 20.74 17.11
N ASN A 68 -8.99 21.27 16.53
CA ASN A 68 -9.14 21.35 15.08
C ASN A 68 -7.96 22.09 14.41
N ARG A 69 -7.37 23.08 15.08
CA ARG A 69 -6.15 23.76 14.57
C ARG A 69 -4.99 22.79 14.32
N TRP A 70 -4.87 21.75 15.14
CA TRP A 70 -3.77 20.79 15.13
C TRP A 70 -4.00 19.58 14.24
N TYR A 71 -5.27 19.18 14.09
CA TYR A 71 -5.69 18.00 13.31
C TYR A 71 -6.36 18.36 11.98
N HIS A 72 -6.38 19.64 11.61
CA HIS A 72 -6.79 20.05 10.27
C HIS A 72 -5.63 19.87 9.28
N SER A 73 -5.90 19.18 8.17
CA SER A 73 -4.98 19.05 7.04
C SER A 73 -5.51 19.84 5.84
N ASN A 74 -4.62 20.54 5.15
CA ASN A 74 -4.92 21.19 3.87
C ASN A 74 -4.97 20.21 2.69
N TRP A 75 -4.47 18.98 2.89
CA TRP A 75 -4.46 17.92 1.88
C TRP A 75 -4.97 16.62 2.51
N VAL A 76 -6.11 16.14 2.04
CA VAL A 76 -6.67 14.85 2.44
C VAL A 76 -6.14 13.78 1.51
N ASP A 77 -5.84 12.59 2.06
CA ASP A 77 -5.25 11.48 1.32
C ASP A 77 -6.02 11.20 0.01
N MET A 78 -5.32 11.09 -1.11
CA MET A 78 -5.92 10.83 -2.41
C MET A 78 -5.43 9.49 -2.93
N HIS A 79 -6.37 8.63 -3.30
CA HIS A 79 -6.12 7.31 -3.84
C HIS A 79 -6.47 7.26 -5.32
N VAL A 80 -5.58 6.64 -6.10
CA VAL A 80 -5.79 6.34 -7.51
C VAL A 80 -5.46 4.86 -7.73
N ASP A 81 -6.44 4.11 -8.21
CA ASP A 81 -6.32 2.69 -8.52
C ASP A 81 -6.39 2.45 -10.03
N PHE A 82 -5.57 1.50 -10.47
CA PHE A 82 -5.40 1.09 -11.84
C PHE A 82 -5.61 -0.41 -12.01
N LEU A 83 -6.03 -0.80 -13.20
CA LEU A 83 -6.05 -2.17 -13.68
C LEU A 83 -5.22 -2.26 -14.95
N THR A 84 -4.16 -3.08 -14.90
CA THR A 84 -3.41 -3.49 -16.08
C THR A 84 -3.91 -4.86 -16.52
N GLN A 85 -4.53 -4.93 -17.71
CA GLN A 85 -5.06 -6.19 -18.25
C GLN A 85 -3.92 -7.06 -18.78
N LEU A 86 -3.89 -8.31 -18.33
CA LEU A 86 -2.93 -9.32 -18.81
C LEU A 86 -3.58 -10.26 -19.82
N THR A 87 -4.85 -10.60 -19.59
CA THR A 87 -5.70 -11.38 -20.50
C THR A 87 -7.11 -10.79 -20.50
N GLU A 88 -8.01 -11.31 -21.33
CA GLU A 88 -9.42 -10.91 -21.35
C GLU A 88 -10.14 -11.08 -20.01
N ASN A 89 -9.66 -11.98 -19.16
CA ASN A 89 -10.31 -12.37 -17.91
C ASN A 89 -9.47 -12.08 -16.67
N SER A 90 -8.22 -11.61 -16.82
CA SER A 90 -7.29 -11.44 -15.71
C SER A 90 -6.45 -10.17 -15.83
N GLY A 91 -6.16 -9.55 -14.70
CA GLY A 91 -5.34 -8.35 -14.64
C GLY A 91 -4.71 -8.09 -13.28
N ILE A 92 -3.75 -7.17 -13.27
CA ILE A 92 -3.08 -6.70 -12.06
C ILE A 92 -3.77 -5.42 -11.60
N LEU A 93 -4.18 -5.40 -10.34
CA LEU A 93 -4.64 -4.20 -9.66
C LEU A 93 -3.45 -3.54 -8.99
N TRP A 94 -3.28 -2.25 -9.18
CA TRP A 94 -2.27 -1.49 -8.45
C TRP A 94 -2.72 -0.06 -8.25
N GLY A 95 -2.24 0.61 -7.22
CA GLY A 95 -2.66 1.96 -6.91
C GLY A 95 -1.78 2.60 -5.87
N PHE A 96 -1.93 3.90 -5.66
CA PHE A 96 -1.18 4.61 -4.63
C PHE A 96 -2.08 5.59 -3.89
N GLY A 97 -1.77 5.80 -2.61
CA GLY A 97 -2.31 6.85 -1.77
C GLY A 97 -1.25 7.91 -1.49
N THR A 98 -1.60 9.17 -1.62
CA THR A 98 -0.66 10.29 -1.41
C THR A 98 -0.22 10.46 0.05
N GLY A 99 -0.97 9.90 0.99
CA GLY A 99 -0.89 10.21 2.42
C GLY A 99 -1.55 11.55 2.75
N GLU A 100 -1.52 11.89 4.04
CA GLU A 100 -2.16 13.07 4.61
C GLU A 100 -1.35 13.55 5.81
N GLN A 101 -1.26 14.86 6.03
CA GLN A 101 -0.44 15.38 7.12
C GLN A 101 -1.03 16.66 7.71
N ALA A 102 -1.19 16.66 9.04
CA ALA A 102 -1.45 17.86 9.82
C ALA A 102 -0.30 18.11 10.81
N GLU A 103 -0.50 19.08 11.71
CA GLU A 103 0.49 19.41 12.72
C GLU A 103 0.77 18.22 13.64
N LYS A 104 -0.30 17.57 14.16
CA LYS A 104 -0.20 16.53 15.19
C LYS A 104 -0.42 15.10 14.69
N TYR A 105 -0.55 14.87 13.38
CA TYR A 105 -0.55 13.50 12.85
C TYR A 105 0.02 13.42 11.44
N ARG A 106 0.28 12.20 11.01
CA ARG A 106 0.61 11.86 9.62
C ARG A 106 -0.02 10.52 9.25
N ILE A 107 -0.64 10.48 8.08
CA ILE A 107 -0.94 9.26 7.34
C ILE A 107 0.16 9.10 6.30
N ALA A 108 0.92 8.01 6.38
CA ALA A 108 1.97 7.74 5.41
C ALA A 108 1.37 7.50 4.01
N PRO A 109 2.09 7.79 2.91
CA PRO A 109 1.69 7.34 1.59
C PRO A 109 1.52 5.81 1.56
N SER A 110 0.73 5.32 0.61
CA SER A 110 0.45 3.90 0.48
C SER A 110 0.61 3.41 -0.96
N LEU A 111 0.90 2.11 -1.09
CA LEU A 111 0.93 1.38 -2.36
C LEU A 111 -0.01 0.18 -2.22
N LYS A 112 -0.91 0.03 -3.18
CA LYS A 112 -1.80 -1.11 -3.31
C LYS A 112 -1.33 -1.98 -4.48
N LEU A 113 -1.29 -3.28 -4.28
CA LEU A 113 -0.98 -4.27 -5.31
C LEU A 113 -1.95 -5.44 -5.20
N GLY A 114 -2.34 -6.03 -6.31
CA GLY A 114 -3.29 -7.12 -6.30
C GLY A 114 -3.52 -7.74 -7.65
N PHE A 115 -4.44 -8.69 -7.67
CA PHE A 115 -4.81 -9.44 -8.85
C PHE A 115 -6.32 -9.53 -8.94
N LEU A 116 -6.84 -9.50 -10.16
CA LEU A 116 -8.23 -9.69 -10.50
C LEU A 116 -8.31 -10.83 -11.52
N THR A 117 -9.22 -11.77 -11.32
CA THR A 117 -9.59 -12.77 -12.31
C THR A 117 -11.09 -12.96 -12.38
N GLN A 118 -11.58 -13.30 -13.55
CA GLN A 118 -12.98 -13.49 -13.82
C GLN A 118 -13.19 -14.81 -14.58
N THR A 119 -14.31 -15.46 -14.32
CA THR A 119 -14.77 -16.62 -15.10
C THR A 119 -16.21 -16.39 -15.52
N HIS A 120 -16.63 -17.07 -16.58
CA HIS A 120 -17.98 -17.00 -17.12
C HIS A 120 -18.65 -18.38 -16.98
N PRO A 121 -19.27 -18.71 -15.82
CA PRO A 121 -19.85 -20.03 -15.60
C PRO A 121 -21.01 -20.36 -16.55
N SER A 122 -21.67 -19.34 -17.10
CA SER A 122 -22.67 -19.47 -18.16
C SER A 122 -22.58 -18.25 -19.08
N LEU A 123 -23.31 -18.26 -20.21
CA LEU A 123 -23.40 -17.11 -21.14
C LEU A 123 -23.89 -15.82 -20.47
N ASN A 124 -24.64 -15.95 -19.37
CA ASN A 124 -25.33 -14.87 -18.69
C ASN A 124 -24.80 -14.64 -17.27
N SER A 125 -23.63 -15.18 -16.92
CA SER A 125 -23.06 -14.99 -15.58
C SER A 125 -21.55 -14.78 -15.59
N THR A 126 -21.10 -13.92 -14.68
CA THR A 126 -19.70 -13.59 -14.46
C THR A 126 -19.38 -13.76 -12.97
N LEU A 127 -18.35 -14.53 -12.66
CA LEU A 127 -17.76 -14.66 -11.33
C LEU A 127 -16.43 -13.92 -11.33
N SER A 128 -16.25 -12.94 -10.44
CA SER A 128 -15.03 -12.16 -10.30
C SER A 128 -14.42 -12.36 -8.92
N LEU A 129 -13.11 -12.60 -8.87
CA LEU A 129 -12.32 -12.69 -7.65
C LEU A 129 -11.20 -11.66 -7.73
N SER A 130 -11.07 -10.83 -6.69
CA SER A 130 -9.92 -9.94 -6.53
C SER A 130 -9.28 -10.08 -5.17
N VAL A 131 -7.95 -10.05 -5.15
CA VAL A 131 -7.14 -10.05 -3.92
C VAL A 131 -6.18 -8.87 -4.00
N THR A 132 -6.20 -8.00 -3.00
CA THR A 132 -5.34 -6.80 -2.95
C THR A 132 -4.63 -6.70 -1.61
N SER A 133 -3.38 -6.27 -1.63
CA SER A 133 -2.54 -5.98 -0.48
C SER A 133 -2.13 -4.50 -0.46
N THR A 134 -2.20 -3.86 0.70
CA THR A 134 -1.85 -2.45 0.91
C THR A 134 -0.63 -2.30 1.81
N PHE A 135 0.40 -1.65 1.29
CA PHE A 135 1.65 -1.33 1.97
C PHE A 135 1.69 0.16 2.32
N GLY A 136 2.20 0.53 3.50
CA GLY A 136 2.18 1.92 3.96
C GLY A 136 0.81 2.37 4.47
N GLY A 137 0.48 3.66 4.39
CA GLY A 137 -0.84 4.16 4.78
C GLY A 137 -1.11 4.32 6.28
N ASN A 138 -0.11 4.13 7.15
CA ASN A 138 -0.33 4.14 8.59
C ASN A 138 -0.64 5.55 9.09
N LEU A 139 -1.65 5.68 9.94
CA LEU A 139 -1.93 6.87 10.74
C LEU A 139 -1.10 6.84 12.02
N THR A 140 -0.33 7.89 12.25
CA THR A 140 0.45 8.09 13.48
C THR A 140 0.23 9.49 14.02
N GLU A 141 -0.28 9.59 15.25
CA GLU A 141 -0.35 10.82 16.03
C GLU A 141 1.02 11.15 16.63
N LYS A 142 1.35 12.45 16.66
CA LYS A 142 2.62 12.96 17.18
C LYS A 142 2.38 13.52 18.59
N PRO A 143 3.34 13.33 19.51
CA PRO A 143 3.31 14.05 20.78
C PRO A 143 3.55 15.55 20.56
N CYS A 144 3.24 16.34 21.58
CA CYS A 144 3.71 17.73 21.68
C CYS A 144 4.42 17.95 23.00
N VAL A 145 5.07 19.10 23.06
CA VAL A 145 5.79 19.58 24.21
C VAL A 145 4.84 20.50 24.98
N ALA A 146 4.51 20.13 26.22
CA ALA A 146 3.74 20.94 27.14
C ALA A 146 4.66 21.48 28.25
N ASP A 147 4.46 22.75 28.57
CA ASP A 147 5.17 23.43 29.65
C ASP A 147 4.24 23.55 30.86
N TYR A 148 4.65 22.93 31.98
CA TYR A 148 3.92 22.94 33.24
C TYR A 148 4.54 23.93 34.25
N GLY A 149 5.31 24.91 33.77
CA GLY A 149 5.94 25.93 34.59
C GLY A 149 7.04 25.33 35.47
N ASP A 150 6.89 25.47 36.79
CA ASP A 150 7.90 25.01 37.76
C ASP A 150 8.11 23.49 37.78
N LEU A 151 7.12 22.72 37.28
CA LEU A 151 7.26 21.27 37.11
C LEU A 151 8.14 20.92 35.91
N GLY A 152 8.34 21.85 34.97
CA GLY A 152 9.16 21.68 33.78
C GLY A 152 8.36 21.34 32.53
N THR A 153 9.10 20.93 31.49
CA THR A 153 8.56 20.70 30.15
C THR A 153 8.58 19.21 29.80
N TYR A 154 7.44 18.69 29.33
CA TYR A 154 7.26 17.26 29.07
C TYR A 154 6.64 16.97 27.71
N SER A 155 6.94 15.78 27.17
CA SER A 155 6.29 15.24 25.98
C SER A 155 4.97 14.58 26.36
N VAL A 156 3.87 15.03 25.76
CA VAL A 156 2.50 14.60 26.10
C VAL A 156 1.65 14.35 24.86
N ASN A 157 0.53 13.66 25.05
CA ASN A 157 -0.57 13.71 24.09
C ASN A 157 -1.25 15.07 24.17
N CYS A 158 -1.28 15.79 23.06
CA CYS A 158 -1.77 17.17 23.01
C CYS A 158 -3.22 17.34 23.44
N ARG A 159 -4.05 16.32 23.20
CA ARG A 159 -5.47 16.35 23.60
C ARG A 159 -5.65 16.18 25.10
N LEU A 160 -4.65 15.63 25.79
CA LEU A 160 -4.69 15.32 27.21
C LEU A 160 -3.75 16.21 28.04
N ALA A 161 -3.08 17.18 27.41
CA ALA A 161 -2.07 18.03 28.06
C ALA A 161 -2.62 18.83 29.25
N ALA A 162 -3.88 19.27 29.19
CA ALA A 162 -4.55 20.00 30.26
C ALA A 162 -5.34 19.10 31.25
N GLY A 163 -5.18 17.77 31.15
CA GLY A 163 -5.84 16.82 32.05
C GLY A 163 -5.04 16.50 33.31
N GLU A 164 -5.63 15.71 34.20
CA GLU A 164 -4.99 15.26 35.45
C GLU A 164 -4.05 14.05 35.26
N THR A 165 -3.97 13.52 34.03
CA THR A 165 -3.13 12.35 33.72
C THR A 165 -1.66 12.76 33.68
N ALA A 166 -0.79 11.97 34.31
CA ALA A 166 0.65 12.20 34.28
C ALA A 166 1.19 12.26 32.84
N PRO A 167 2.17 13.14 32.53
CA PRO A 167 2.66 13.36 31.17
C PRO A 167 3.00 12.09 30.39
N GLU A 168 3.72 11.15 31.01
CA GLU A 168 4.16 9.89 30.40
C GLU A 168 2.99 8.95 30.12
N GLU A 169 1.96 8.97 30.97
CA GLU A 169 0.75 8.17 30.81
C GLU A 169 -0.11 8.70 29.65
N THR A 170 -0.07 10.00 29.35
CA THR A 170 -0.80 10.56 28.21
C THR A 170 -0.33 10.00 26.86
N LEU A 171 0.97 9.67 26.73
CA LEU A 171 1.57 9.20 25.49
C LEU A 171 1.00 7.85 25.03
N LYS A 172 0.49 7.03 25.96
CA LYS A 172 -0.15 5.75 25.67
C LYS A 172 -1.45 5.91 24.86
N TYR A 173 -2.03 7.11 24.86
CA TYR A 173 -3.26 7.43 24.13
C TYR A 173 -3.01 8.02 22.74
N LEU A 174 -1.74 8.10 22.30
CA LEU A 174 -1.42 8.48 20.92
C LEU A 174 -2.00 7.44 19.95
N VAL A 175 -2.73 7.92 18.95
CA VAL A 175 -3.31 7.06 17.92
C VAL A 175 -2.22 6.53 17.00
N ASN A 176 -2.18 5.21 16.87
CA ASN A 176 -1.42 4.50 15.84
C ASN A 176 -2.35 3.46 15.21
N ALA A 177 -2.69 3.65 13.93
CA ALA A 177 -3.63 2.79 13.23
C ALA A 177 -3.09 2.42 11.85
N THR A 178 -3.34 1.18 11.43
CA THR A 178 -2.92 0.67 10.12
C THR A 178 -4.12 0.50 9.20
N PRO A 179 -3.97 0.72 7.88
CA PRO A 179 -5.04 0.45 6.93
C PRO A 179 -5.31 -1.05 6.83
N GLU A 180 -6.41 -1.41 6.16
CA GLU A 180 -6.66 -2.81 5.78
C GLU A 180 -5.52 -3.31 4.88
N ARG A 181 -4.76 -4.29 5.38
CA ARG A 181 -3.56 -4.80 4.70
C ARG A 181 -3.86 -5.74 3.57
N LEU A 182 -4.92 -6.53 3.69
CA LEU A 182 -5.28 -7.56 2.72
C LEU A 182 -6.80 -7.52 2.58
N ARG A 183 -7.28 -7.41 1.35
CA ARG A 183 -8.70 -7.43 1.02
C ARG A 183 -8.95 -8.51 -0.02
N LEU A 184 -9.87 -9.41 0.28
CA LEU A 184 -10.39 -10.41 -0.64
C LEU A 184 -11.82 -10.06 -0.99
N TRP A 185 -12.13 -10.02 -2.28
CA TRP A 185 -13.47 -9.70 -2.76
C TRP A 185 -13.89 -10.69 -3.83
N LEU A 186 -15.10 -11.21 -3.67
CA LEU A 186 -15.73 -12.17 -4.56
C LEU A 186 -17.09 -11.60 -4.97
N ASN A 187 -17.37 -11.62 -6.28
CA ASN A 187 -18.60 -11.07 -6.83
C ASN A 187 -19.16 -11.96 -7.92
N TYR A 188 -20.45 -12.24 -7.83
CA TYR A 188 -21.17 -13.01 -8.83
C TYR A 188 -22.27 -12.14 -9.44
N ARG A 189 -22.22 -11.94 -10.75
CA ARG A 189 -23.18 -11.13 -11.51
C ARG A 189 -23.92 -12.02 -12.50
N VAL A 190 -25.24 -11.86 -12.58
CA VAL A 190 -26.11 -12.49 -13.57
C VAL A 190 -26.79 -11.39 -14.38
N THR A 191 -26.83 -11.55 -15.70
CA THR A 191 -27.50 -10.64 -16.64
C THR A 191 -28.66 -11.37 -17.31
N PHE A 192 -29.83 -10.74 -17.40
CA PHE A 192 -31.05 -11.32 -17.96
C PHE A 192 -31.41 -10.69 -19.31
#